data_AF-A0A351A2I5-F1
#
_entry.id   AF-A0A351A2I5-F1
#
_cell.length_a   1.000
_cell.length_b   1.000
_cell.length_c   1.000
_cell.angle_alpha   90.00
_cell.angle_beta   90.00
_cell.angle_gamma   90.00
#
_symmetry.space_group_name_H-M   'P 1'
#
loop_
_entity.id
_entity.type
_entity.pdbx_description
1 polymer ?
#
loop_
_entity_poly.entity_id
_entity_poly.type
_entity_poly.pdbx_seq_one_letter_code
_entity_poly.pdbx_strand_id
1 'polypeptide(L)' 'GRMLVAGPVETAAYALVLLAALVRVLSVALFPAALVGGVHAAATLWALGFALYLWRYAPFLLKARVDGKEG' A
#
# COMPACT_ATOMS: atom_id res chain seq x y z
N GLY A 1 20.82 13.63 -8.89
CA GLY A 1 19.48 13.17 -8.49
C GLY A 1 19.40 13.17 -6.98
N ARG A 2 18.37 13.76 -6.38
CA ARG A 2 18.17 13.64 -4.93
C ARG A 2 17.58 12.25 -4.66
N MET A 3 18.15 11.53 -3.69
CA MET A 3 17.63 10.23 -3.25
C MET A 3 16.16 10.40 -2.87
N LEU A 4 15.31 9.56 -3.46
CA LEU A 4 13.94 9.36 -2.99
C LEU A 4 14.03 8.64 -1.65
N VAL A 5 14.17 9.41 -0.57
CA VAL A 5 14.09 8.88 0.78
C VAL A 5 12.62 8.65 1.08
N ALA A 6 12.23 7.38 1.16
CA ALA A 6 10.88 7.00 1.57
C ALA A 6 10.61 7.56 2.98
N GLY A 7 9.53 8.32 3.11
CA GLY A 7 9.08 8.80 4.41
C GLY A 7 8.49 7.68 5.27
N PRO A 8 8.13 7.98 6.52
CA PRO A 8 7.52 7.00 7.42
C PRO A 8 6.18 6.46 6.89
N VAL A 9 5.43 7.28 6.14
CA VAL A 9 4.15 6.86 5.52
C VAL A 9 4.38 5.88 4.37
N GLU A 10 5.35 6.14 3.49
CA GLU A 10 5.71 5.19 2.44
C GLU A 10 6.21 3.86 3.03
N THR A 11 7.05 3.93 4.07
CA THR A 11 7.55 2.74 4.76
C THR A 11 6.41 1.90 5.33
N ALA A 12 5.44 2.54 6.00
CA ALA A 12 4.26 1.88 6.53
C ALA A 12 3.39 1.26 5.41
N ALA A 13 3.17 1.98 4.31
CA ALA A 13 2.41 1.48 3.17
C ALA A 13 3.06 0.23 2.55
N TYR A 14 4.38 0.24 2.33
CA TYR A 14 5.09 -0.92 1.82
C TYR A 14 5.09 -2.10 2.79
N ALA A 15 5.26 -1.84 4.10
CA ALA A 15 5.18 -2.88 5.11
C ALA A 15 3.79 -3.55 5.12
N LEU A 16 2.71 -2.78 5.04
CA LEU A 16 1.35 -3.31 4.96
C LEU A 16 1.13 -4.17 3.71
N VAL A 17 1.64 -3.76 2.56
CA VAL A 17 1.53 -4.53 1.31
C VAL A 17 2.31 -5.84 1.38
N LEU A 18 3.51 -5.83 1.96
CA LEU A 18 4.31 -7.03 2.19
C LEU A 18 3.61 -7.99 3.16
N LEU A 19 3.08 -7.47 4.28
CA LEU A 19 2.32 -8.26 5.25
C LEU A 19 1.08 -8.88 4.62
N ALA A 20 0.33 -8.14 3.80
CA ALA A 20 -0.81 -8.67 3.07
C ALA A 20 -0.44 -9.86 2.17
N ALA A 21 0.66 -9.74 1.43
CA ALA A 21 1.16 -10.80 0.57
C ALA A 21 1.55 -12.05 1.38
N LEU A 22 2.22 -11.87 2.52
CA LEU A 22 2.57 -12.97 3.42
C LEU A 22 1.33 -13.65 3.99
N VAL A 23 0.38 -12.89 4.53
CA VAL A 23 -0.88 -13.43 5.04
C VAL A 23 -1.60 -14.24 3.96
N ARG A 24 -1.65 -13.73 2.73
CA ARG A 24 -2.30 -14.43 1.61
C ARG A 24 -1.61 -15.74 1.28
N VAL A 25 -0.28 -15.74 1.12
CA VAL A 25 0.50 -16.93 0.76
C VAL A 25 0.45 -17.98 1.87
N LEU A 26 0.66 -17.58 3.12
CA LEU A 26 0.65 -18.51 4.26
C LEU A 26 -0.74 -19.11 4.50
N SER A 27 -1.80 -18.32 4.31
CA SER A 27 -3.18 -18.84 4.43
C SER A 27 -3.46 -19.91 3.38
N VAL A 28 -3.02 -19.70 2.13
CA VAL A 28 -3.22 -20.69 1.05
C VAL A 28 -2.33 -21.91 1.24
N ALA A 29 -1.06 -21.73 1.62
CA ALA A 29 -0.06 -22.79 1.66
C ALA A 29 -0.15 -23.69 2.91
N LEU A 30 -0.51 -23.12 4.06
CA LEU A 30 -0.41 -23.81 5.35
C LEU A 30 -1.77 -24.01 6.03
N PHE A 31 -2.76 -23.16 5.75
CA PHE A 31 -4.04 -23.15 6.49
C PHE A 31 -5.27 -23.07 5.57
N PRO A 32 -5.59 -24.12 4.78
CA PRO A 32 -6.74 -24.11 3.87
C PRO A 32 -8.08 -23.80 4.55
N ALA A 33 -8.24 -24.19 5.82
CA ALA A 33 -9.43 -23.87 6.61
C ALA A 33 -9.57 -22.37 6.94
N ALA A 34 -8.45 -21.64 6.97
CA ALA A 34 -8.42 -20.20 7.22
C ALA A 34 -8.48 -19.36 5.93
N LEU A 35 -8.64 -19.99 4.76
CA LEU A 35 -8.46 -19.33 3.46
C LEU A 35 -9.38 -18.12 3.27
N VAL A 36 -10.64 -18.23 3.67
CA VAL A 36 -11.60 -17.10 3.60
C VAL A 36 -11.18 -15.95 4.53
N GLY A 37 -10.89 -16.26 5.80
CA GLY A 37 -10.45 -15.25 6.77
C GLY A 37 -9.12 -14.60 6.39
N GLY A 38 -8.17 -15.40 5.89
CA GLY A 38 -6.87 -14.96 5.40
C GLY A 38 -6.97 -14.05 4.17
N VAL A 39 -7.88 -14.34 3.25
CA VAL A 39 -8.17 -13.45 2.11
C VAL A 39 -8.74 -12.12 2.59
N HIS A 40 -9.68 -12.11 3.52
CA HIS A 40 -10.21 -10.86 4.07
C HIS A 40 -9.13 -10.04 4.80
N ALA A 41 -8.31 -10.68 5.63
CA ALA A 41 -7.20 -10.03 6.33
C ALA A 41 -6.17 -9.43 5.34
N ALA A 42 -5.79 -10.19 4.31
CA ALA A 42 -4.90 -9.71 3.26
C ALA A 42 -5.51 -8.54 2.48
N ALA A 43 -6.81 -8.61 2.14
CA ALA A 43 -7.52 -7.55 1.45
C ALA A 43 -7.56 -6.25 2.29
N THR A 44 -7.82 -6.34 3.59
CA THR A 44 -7.77 -5.20 4.50
C THR A 44 -6.38 -4.57 4.56
N LEU A 45 -5.32 -5.38 4.68
CA LEU A 45 -3.95 -4.89 4.72
C LEU A 45 -3.55 -4.19 3.40
N TRP A 46 -3.92 -4.75 2.25
CA TRP A 46 -3.74 -4.10 0.96
C TRP A 46 -4.51 -2.78 0.86
N ALA A 47 -5.80 -2.78 1.20
CA ALA A 47 -6.62 -1.58 1.15
C ALA A 47 -6.02 -0.46 2.02
N LEU A 48 -5.56 -0.76 3.23
CA LEU A 48 -4.89 0.21 4.11
C LEU A 48 -3.58 0.72 3.51
N GLY A 49 -2.73 -0.16 3.00
CA GLY A 49 -1.46 0.22 2.37
C GLY A 49 -1.66 1.16 1.17
N PHE A 50 -2.62 0.81 0.29
CA PHE A 50 -2.96 1.66 -0.86
C PHE A 50 -3.70 2.93 -0.46
N ALA A 51 -4.54 2.92 0.57
CA ALA A 51 -5.20 4.12 1.07
C ALA A 51 -4.19 5.12 1.65
N LEU A 52 -3.17 4.65 2.40
CA LEU A 52 -2.09 5.49 2.89
C LEU A 52 -1.27 6.08 1.74
N TYR A 53 -0.94 5.26 0.75
CA TYR A 53 -0.26 5.74 -0.46
C TYR A 53 -1.11 6.80 -1.18
N LEU A 54 -2.39 6.50 -1.44
CA LEU A 54 -3.30 7.43 -2.11
C LEU A 54 -3.43 8.73 -1.34
N TRP A 55 -3.63 8.69 -0.01
CA TRP A 55 -3.72 9.91 0.80
C TRP A 55 -2.44 10.74 0.74
N ARG A 56 -1.27 10.08 0.77
CA ARG A 56 0.01 10.78 0.68
C ARG A 56 0.23 11.41 -0.70
N TYR A 57 -0.09 10.70 -1.78
CA TYR A 57 0.26 11.09 -3.15
C TYR A 57 -0.84 11.87 -3.89
N ALA A 58 -2.12 11.67 -3.57
CA ALA A 58 -3.24 12.38 -4.18
C ALA A 58 -3.13 13.91 -4.11
N PRO A 59 -2.77 14.58 -3.00
CA PRO A 59 -2.67 16.03 -3.00
C PRO A 59 -1.56 16.55 -3.93
N PHE A 60 -0.50 15.77 -4.18
CA PHE A 60 0.54 16.16 -5.15
C PHE A 60 0.05 16.04 -6.60
N LEU A 61 -0.87 15.11 -6.87
CA LEU A 61 -1.45 14.91 -8.21
C LEU A 61 -2.63 15.84 -8.50
N LEU A 62 -3.44 16.14 -7.48
CA LEU A 62 -4.65 16.96 -7.61
C LEU A 62 -4.37 18.46 -7.53
N LYS A 63 -3.25 18.86 -6.94
CA LYS A 63 -2.90 20.28 -6.86
C LYS A 63 -2.32 20.72 -8.20
N ALA A 64 -2.91 21.75 -8.80
CA ALA A 64 -2.36 22.38 -9.99
C ALA A 64 -0.89 22.73 -9.74
N ARG A 65 0.00 22.24 -10.61
CA ARG A 65 1.43 22.50 -10.47
C ARG A 65 1.66 24.01 -10.57
N VAL A 66 2.44 24.56 -9.64
CA VAL A 66 2.77 25.99 -9.58
C VAL A 66 3.60 26.43 -10.80
N ASP A 67 4.22 25.48 -11.52
CA ASP A 67 5.11 25.73 -12.64
C ASP A 67 4.42 25.92 -14.01
N GLY A 68 3.09 25.85 -14.09
CA GLY A 68 2.33 26.18 -15.30
C GLY A 68 2.61 25.29 -16.52
N LYS A 69 3.34 24.20 -16.34
CA LYS A 69 3.65 23.23 -17.40
C LYS A 69 2.52 22.22 -17.52
N GLU A 70 2.24 21.83 -18.76
CA GLU A 70 1.35 20.72 -19.10
C GLU A 70 1.83 19.47 -18.33
N GLY A 71 0.89 18.83 -17.63
CA GLY A 71 1.15 17.80 -16.62
C GLY A 71 1.85 16.57 -17.15
#